data_AF-A0A847JW33-F1
#
_entry.id   AF-A0A847JW33-F1
#
_cell.length_a   1.000
_cell.length_b   1.000
_cell.length_c   1.000
_cell.angle_alpha   90.00
_cell.angle_beta   90.00
_cell.angle_gamma   90.00
#
_symmetry.space_group_name_H-M   'P 1'
#
loop_
_entity.id
_entity.type
_entity.pdbx_description
1 polymer ?
#
loop_
_entity_poly.entity_id
_entity_poly.type
_entity_poly.pdbx_seq_one_letter_code
_entity_poly.pdbx_strand_id
1 'polypeptide(L)'
;MQSTLRNPYRTAVEQCIRDLQAALGEDAILTRPADLLAYDGDAYPMARQTPAAVALPATTEQTAAAVRLCARYGIPFVPRGAGTGLSGGATPLPDSVVISTARMNRIIATDIPNRRALVEAGCTNISISDAVAAYGLHYAPDPSSQGVCTIGGNIAENAGGPHTLKYGVTVNHVTGLTLVRPSGDVVRLGGMAEEPSGYDLVGLTVGSEGTFGIVTEAIVKLTPVPAAVRTLLVVFGTVEACTRAVVKVLASGVIPCALEMIDRTILMAIEDAFHFGFPREAGAVLTVEIDG
;
A
#
# COMPACT_ATOMS: atom_id res chain seq x y z
N MET A 1 -16.28 -48.62 -9.25
CA MET A 1 -16.59 -47.60 -10.28
C MET A 1 -17.17 -46.39 -9.56
N GLN A 2 -16.32 -45.58 -8.90
CA GLN A 2 -16.77 -44.39 -8.18
C GLN A 2 -16.99 -43.27 -9.20
N SER A 3 -18.22 -42.78 -9.22
CA SER A 3 -18.73 -41.72 -10.08
C SER A 3 -17.88 -40.45 -9.97
N THR A 4 -17.14 -40.14 -11.04
CA THR A 4 -16.41 -38.90 -11.28
C THR A 4 -17.38 -37.77 -11.68
N LEU A 5 -18.34 -37.45 -10.81
CA LEU A 5 -19.08 -36.20 -10.96
C LEU A 5 -18.13 -35.06 -10.60
N ARG A 6 -17.55 -34.40 -11.62
CA ARG A 6 -16.75 -33.17 -11.43
C ARG A 6 -17.58 -32.17 -10.64
N ASN A 7 -17.04 -31.69 -9.52
CA ASN A 7 -17.64 -30.62 -8.74
C ASN A 7 -17.92 -29.42 -9.67
N PRO A 8 -19.18 -28.96 -9.82
CA PRO A 8 -19.52 -27.88 -10.73
C PRO A 8 -18.77 -26.58 -10.41
N TYR A 9 -18.47 -26.32 -9.13
CA TYR A 9 -17.68 -25.16 -8.71
C TYR A 9 -16.23 -25.22 -9.23
N ARG A 10 -15.60 -26.39 -9.14
CA ARG A 10 -14.25 -26.61 -9.70
C ARG A 10 -14.21 -26.41 -11.22
N THR A 11 -15.28 -26.80 -11.91
CA THR A 11 -15.40 -26.59 -13.35
C THR A 11 -15.51 -25.10 -13.70
N ALA A 12 -16.22 -24.32 -12.88
CA ALA A 12 -16.32 -22.87 -13.03
C ALA A 12 -14.97 -22.17 -12.84
N VAL A 13 -14.19 -22.56 -11.84
CA VAL A 13 -12.81 -22.05 -11.62
C VAL A 13 -11.92 -22.33 -12.83
N GLU A 14 -11.90 -23.57 -13.32
CA GLU A 14 -11.11 -23.95 -14.51
C GLU A 14 -11.51 -23.15 -15.75
N GLN A 15 -12.81 -22.87 -15.94
CA GLN A 15 -13.28 -22.05 -17.06
C GLN A 15 -12.94 -20.57 -16.89
N CYS A 16 -13.06 -20.03 -15.67
CA CYS A 16 -12.67 -18.66 -15.36
C CYS A 16 -11.19 -18.43 -15.71
N ILE A 17 -10.31 -19.35 -15.31
CA ILE A 17 -8.87 -19.29 -15.62
C ILE A 17 -8.62 -19.29 -17.13
N ARG A 18 -9.29 -20.16 -17.89
CA ARG A 18 -9.16 -20.18 -19.36
C ARG A 18 -9.60 -18.88 -20.01
N ASP A 19 -10.73 -18.32 -19.58
CA ASP A 19 -11.23 -17.06 -20.13
C ASP A 19 -10.34 -15.88 -19.73
N LEU A 20 -9.76 -15.91 -18.52
CA LEU A 20 -8.77 -14.93 -18.07
C LEU A 20 -7.51 -14.99 -18.95
N GLN A 21 -7.01 -16.18 -19.27
CA GLN A 21 -5.87 -16.37 -20.17
C GLN A 21 -6.17 -15.84 -21.58
N ALA A 22 -7.38 -16.09 -22.09
CA ALA A 22 -7.80 -15.58 -23.39
C ALA A 22 -7.94 -14.04 -23.41
N ALA A 23 -8.38 -13.43 -22.31
CA ALA A 23 -8.63 -11.99 -22.23
C ALA A 23 -7.37 -11.16 -21.92
N LEU A 24 -6.47 -11.66 -21.06
CA LEU A 24 -5.29 -10.92 -20.58
C LEU A 24 -3.99 -11.41 -21.22
N GLY A 25 -4.01 -12.58 -21.85
CA GLY A 25 -2.83 -13.30 -22.33
C GLY A 25 -2.36 -14.36 -21.33
N GLU A 26 -1.78 -15.45 -21.83
CA GLU A 26 -1.32 -16.57 -20.98
C GLU A 26 -0.27 -16.14 -19.96
N ASP A 27 0.70 -15.30 -20.37
CA ASP A 27 1.76 -14.78 -19.50
C ASP A 27 1.26 -13.88 -18.37
N ALA A 28 0.01 -13.41 -18.45
CA ALA A 28 -0.60 -12.61 -17.40
C ALA A 28 -1.28 -13.46 -16.31
N ILE A 29 -1.41 -14.77 -16.49
CA ILE A 29 -2.14 -15.66 -15.57
C ILE A 29 -1.21 -16.74 -15.01
N LEU A 30 -0.91 -16.65 -13.71
CA LEU A 30 -0.11 -17.64 -13.00
C LEU A 30 -1.02 -18.73 -12.42
N THR A 31 -0.67 -19.98 -12.68
CA THR A 31 -1.38 -21.17 -12.15
C THR A 31 -0.44 -22.27 -11.66
N ARG A 32 0.87 -22.15 -11.93
CA ARG A 32 1.84 -23.16 -11.49
C ARG A 32 1.99 -23.06 -9.97
N PRO A 33 1.99 -24.19 -9.23
CA PRO A 33 2.10 -24.17 -7.77
C PRO A 33 3.26 -23.32 -7.23
N ALA A 34 4.43 -23.38 -7.89
CA ALA A 34 5.60 -22.60 -7.48
C ALA A 34 5.40 -21.08 -7.60
N ASP A 35 4.65 -20.62 -8.61
CA ASP A 35 4.35 -19.18 -8.78
C ASP A 35 3.35 -18.70 -7.73
N LEU A 36 2.35 -19.54 -7.43
CA LEU A 36 1.27 -19.20 -6.50
C LEU A 36 1.77 -19.03 -5.05
N LEU A 37 2.89 -19.65 -4.68
CA LEU A 37 3.51 -19.51 -3.34
C LEU A 37 3.91 -18.07 -3.01
N ALA A 38 4.21 -17.23 -4.01
CA ALA A 38 4.51 -15.82 -3.78
C ALA A 38 3.27 -14.96 -3.46
N TYR A 39 2.08 -15.55 -3.61
CA TYR A 39 0.78 -14.88 -3.52
C TYR A 39 -0.17 -15.56 -2.52
N ASP A 40 0.30 -16.51 -1.72
CA ASP A 40 -0.53 -17.25 -0.76
C ASP A 40 -0.78 -16.52 0.58
N GLY A 41 -0.27 -15.30 0.73
CA GLY A 41 -0.43 -14.46 1.92
C GLY A 41 0.27 -13.12 1.75
N ASP A 42 0.04 -12.20 2.66
CA ASP A 42 0.83 -10.97 2.81
C ASP A 42 1.85 -11.11 3.95
N ALA A 43 2.32 -10.00 4.51
CA ALA A 43 3.29 -10.02 5.60
C ALA A 43 2.66 -10.40 6.97
N TYR A 44 1.36 -10.70 7.02
CA TYR A 44 0.71 -11.26 8.21
C TYR A 44 1.03 -12.77 8.35
N PRO A 45 1.88 -13.19 9.31
CA PRO A 45 2.43 -14.55 9.33
C PRO A 45 1.42 -15.62 9.79
N MET A 46 0.27 -15.22 10.33
CA MET A 46 -0.68 -16.15 10.96
C MET A 46 -1.70 -16.74 9.98
N ALA A 47 -1.80 -16.23 8.75
CA ALA A 47 -2.76 -16.71 7.75
C ALA A 47 -2.09 -16.88 6.39
N ARG A 48 -2.33 -18.03 5.75
CA ARG A 48 -1.92 -18.32 4.38
C ARG A 48 -3.00 -19.15 3.69
N GLN A 49 -3.22 -18.88 2.42
CA GLN A 49 -4.16 -19.58 1.57
C GLN A 49 -3.69 -19.45 0.11
N THR A 50 -3.40 -20.57 -0.53
CA THR A 50 -3.03 -20.56 -1.96
C THR A 50 -4.27 -20.23 -2.81
N PRO A 51 -4.18 -19.27 -3.75
CA PRO A 51 -5.27 -18.95 -4.66
C PRO A 51 -5.39 -20.00 -5.78
N ALA A 52 -6.49 -19.99 -6.53
CA ALA A 52 -6.63 -20.81 -7.74
C ALA A 52 -5.76 -20.29 -8.90
N ALA A 53 -5.62 -18.96 -9.00
CA ALA A 53 -4.79 -18.29 -9.99
C ALA A 53 -4.40 -16.88 -9.54
N VAL A 54 -3.39 -16.32 -10.18
CA VAL A 54 -3.02 -14.91 -10.07
C VAL A 54 -3.15 -14.26 -11.44
N ALA A 55 -3.92 -13.18 -11.54
CA ALA A 55 -4.00 -12.33 -12.71
C ALA A 55 -3.11 -11.10 -12.55
N LEU A 56 -2.32 -10.80 -13.57
CA LEU A 56 -1.37 -9.69 -13.65
C LEU A 56 -1.78 -8.75 -14.81
N PRO A 57 -2.89 -8.00 -14.67
CA PRO A 57 -3.26 -7.00 -15.67
C PRO A 57 -2.19 -5.91 -15.78
N ALA A 58 -1.99 -5.41 -17.00
CA ALA A 58 -1.08 -4.30 -17.30
C ALA A 58 -1.81 -2.97 -17.58
N THR A 59 -3.15 -2.98 -17.55
CA THR A 59 -4.01 -1.82 -17.85
C THR A 59 -5.28 -1.85 -17.02
N THR A 60 -5.92 -0.70 -16.87
CA THR A 60 -7.23 -0.56 -16.22
C THR A 60 -8.29 -1.43 -16.91
N GLU A 61 -8.26 -1.51 -18.23
CA GLU A 61 -9.19 -2.30 -19.03
C GLU A 61 -9.03 -3.80 -18.78
N GLN A 62 -7.78 -4.28 -18.66
CA GLN A 62 -7.51 -5.68 -18.30
C GLN A 62 -7.93 -5.99 -16.86
N THR A 63 -7.71 -5.07 -15.91
CA THR A 63 -8.21 -5.21 -14.53
C THR A 63 -9.74 -5.33 -14.53
N ALA A 64 -10.42 -4.47 -15.28
CA ALA A 64 -11.87 -4.51 -15.43
C ALA A 64 -12.36 -5.81 -16.10
N ALA A 65 -11.65 -6.32 -17.11
CA ALA A 65 -11.97 -7.61 -17.73
C ALA A 65 -11.82 -8.77 -16.73
N ALA A 66 -10.75 -8.78 -15.94
CA ALA A 66 -10.52 -9.81 -14.93
C ALA A 66 -11.62 -9.82 -13.86
N VAL A 67 -12.01 -8.64 -13.35
CA VAL A 67 -13.12 -8.50 -12.38
C VAL A 67 -14.44 -9.00 -12.98
N ARG A 68 -14.77 -8.62 -14.21
CA ARG A 68 -16.00 -9.08 -14.89
C ARG A 68 -16.03 -10.60 -15.06
N LEU A 69 -14.89 -11.22 -15.40
CA LEU A 69 -14.80 -12.66 -15.54
C LEU A 69 -14.98 -13.37 -14.19
N CYS A 70 -14.33 -12.89 -13.14
CA CYS A 70 -14.52 -13.41 -11.78
C CYS A 70 -16.01 -13.32 -11.37
N ALA A 71 -16.64 -12.16 -11.58
CA ALA A 71 -18.05 -11.95 -11.28
C ALA A 71 -18.97 -12.87 -12.11
N ARG A 72 -18.71 -13.03 -13.41
CA ARG A 72 -19.48 -13.90 -14.31
C ARG A 72 -19.49 -15.35 -13.86
N TYR A 73 -18.35 -15.86 -13.36
CA TYR A 73 -18.21 -17.23 -12.90
C TYR A 73 -18.51 -17.41 -11.40
N GLY A 74 -18.82 -16.34 -10.68
CA GLY A 74 -19.06 -16.38 -9.23
C GLY A 74 -17.80 -16.72 -8.43
N ILE A 75 -16.62 -16.39 -8.96
CA ILE A 75 -15.33 -16.66 -8.31
C ILE A 75 -14.90 -15.40 -7.54
N PRO A 76 -14.59 -15.51 -6.23
CA PRO A 76 -14.08 -14.37 -5.47
C PRO A 76 -12.73 -13.92 -6.00
N PHE A 77 -12.46 -12.63 -5.91
CA PHE A 77 -11.13 -12.08 -6.20
C PHE A 77 -10.58 -11.31 -5.01
N VAL A 78 -9.24 -11.26 -4.91
CA VAL A 78 -8.52 -10.49 -3.89
C VAL A 78 -7.57 -9.51 -4.60
N PRO A 79 -7.78 -8.19 -4.46
CA PRO A 79 -6.85 -7.19 -4.96
C PRO A 79 -5.50 -7.28 -4.24
N ARG A 80 -4.39 -7.10 -4.96
CA ARG A 80 -3.06 -7.12 -4.34
C ARG A 80 -2.10 -6.12 -4.96
N GLY A 81 -1.42 -5.36 -4.10
CA GLY A 81 -0.21 -4.63 -4.45
C GLY A 81 1.02 -5.53 -4.39
N ALA A 82 2.02 -5.14 -3.59
CA ALA A 82 3.20 -5.97 -3.30
C ALA A 82 2.99 -7.05 -2.22
N GLY A 83 1.91 -6.99 -1.44
CA GLY A 83 1.67 -7.95 -0.35
C GLY A 83 2.47 -7.69 0.93
N THR A 84 2.80 -6.43 1.21
CA THR A 84 3.51 -6.01 2.44
C THR A 84 2.60 -5.70 3.62
N GLY A 85 1.28 -5.89 3.48
CA GLY A 85 0.29 -5.62 4.53
C GLY A 85 0.45 -6.58 5.72
N LEU A 86 0.12 -6.10 6.92
CA LEU A 86 0.26 -6.86 8.17
C LEU A 86 -1.09 -7.27 8.78
N SER A 87 -2.20 -6.95 8.12
CA SER A 87 -3.57 -7.20 8.56
C SER A 87 -4.19 -8.47 7.98
N GLY A 88 -3.57 -9.07 6.95
CA GLY A 88 -4.12 -10.19 6.20
C GLY A 88 -5.08 -9.78 5.07
N GLY A 89 -5.27 -8.49 4.81
CA GLY A 89 -6.19 -7.98 3.78
C GLY A 89 -5.88 -8.44 2.35
N ALA A 90 -4.62 -8.81 2.07
CA ALA A 90 -4.21 -9.37 0.77
C ALA A 90 -3.99 -10.89 0.79
N THR A 91 -4.45 -11.57 1.86
CA THR A 91 -4.48 -13.04 1.93
C THR A 91 -5.62 -13.58 1.07
N PRO A 92 -5.36 -14.54 0.17
CA PRO A 92 -6.40 -15.07 -0.71
C PRO A 92 -7.50 -15.84 0.04
N LEU A 93 -8.66 -15.97 -0.61
CA LEU A 93 -9.69 -16.93 -0.20
C LEU A 93 -9.51 -18.27 -0.94
N PRO A 94 -10.07 -19.38 -0.43
CA PRO A 94 -10.09 -20.65 -1.16
C PRO A 94 -10.68 -20.49 -2.55
N ASP A 95 -10.03 -21.09 -3.56
CA ASP A 95 -10.43 -21.04 -4.97
C ASP A 95 -10.56 -19.63 -5.58
N SER A 96 -10.03 -18.60 -4.92
CA SER A 96 -10.08 -17.22 -5.40
C SER A 96 -9.03 -16.90 -6.47
N VAL A 97 -9.23 -15.80 -7.17
CA VAL A 97 -8.24 -15.20 -8.06
C VAL A 97 -7.60 -14.00 -7.38
N VAL A 98 -6.28 -13.99 -7.23
CA VAL A 98 -5.57 -12.76 -6.84
C VAL A 98 -5.43 -11.87 -8.07
N ILE A 99 -5.82 -10.61 -7.98
CA ILE A 99 -5.62 -9.63 -9.06
C ILE A 99 -4.54 -8.65 -8.60
N SER A 100 -3.33 -8.81 -9.15
CA SER A 100 -2.16 -8.03 -8.74
C SER A 100 -1.86 -6.89 -9.71
N THR A 101 -1.65 -5.70 -9.16
CA THR A 101 -1.32 -4.49 -9.93
C THR A 101 0.17 -4.37 -10.28
N ALA A 102 0.98 -5.40 -10.03
CA ALA A 102 2.44 -5.34 -10.17
C ALA A 102 2.96 -4.95 -11.57
N ARG A 103 2.17 -5.19 -12.64
CA ARG A 103 2.51 -4.80 -14.01
C ARG A 103 2.06 -3.38 -14.39
N MET A 104 1.33 -2.71 -13.52
CA MET A 104 0.87 -1.32 -13.68
C MET A 104 1.80 -0.41 -12.88
N ASN A 105 3.05 -0.24 -13.29
CA ASN A 105 4.11 0.40 -12.50
C ASN A 105 4.73 1.66 -13.15
N ARG A 106 4.00 2.32 -14.05
CA ARG A 106 4.47 3.53 -14.74
C ARG A 106 4.09 4.81 -14.01
N ILE A 107 5.05 5.73 -13.92
CA ILE A 107 4.77 7.15 -13.68
C ILE A 107 4.24 7.72 -15.00
N ILE A 108 2.93 7.98 -15.08
CA ILE A 108 2.25 8.35 -16.33
C ILE A 108 2.57 9.81 -16.71
N ALA A 109 2.52 10.72 -15.73
CA ALA A 109 2.82 12.14 -15.93
C ALA A 109 3.27 12.81 -14.63
N THR A 110 4.13 13.82 -14.74
CA THR A 110 4.51 14.71 -13.65
C THR A 110 4.19 16.16 -14.02
N ASP A 111 3.55 16.88 -13.11
CA ASP A 111 3.24 18.30 -13.23
C ASP A 111 3.97 19.02 -12.10
N ILE A 112 5.24 19.34 -12.37
CA ILE A 112 6.16 19.95 -11.40
C ILE A 112 5.64 21.32 -10.92
N PRO A 113 5.17 22.25 -11.79
CA PRO A 113 4.61 23.52 -11.33
C PRO A 113 3.44 23.38 -10.37
N ASN A 114 2.53 22.42 -10.59
CA ASN A 114 1.39 22.17 -9.71
C ASN A 114 1.69 21.15 -8.61
N ARG A 115 2.91 20.60 -8.57
CA ARG A 115 3.39 19.58 -7.62
C ARG A 115 2.48 18.34 -7.59
N ARG A 116 2.22 17.76 -8.76
CA ARG A 116 1.39 16.56 -8.92
C ARG A 116 2.08 15.49 -9.74
N ALA A 117 1.69 14.24 -9.53
CA ALA A 117 2.02 13.14 -10.42
C ALA A 117 0.79 12.23 -10.63
N LEU A 118 0.60 11.77 -11.86
CA LEU A 118 -0.31 10.68 -12.20
C LEU A 118 0.51 9.40 -12.31
N VAL A 119 0.15 8.39 -11.52
CA VAL A 119 0.92 7.14 -11.39
C VAL A 119 0.00 5.93 -11.48
N GLU A 120 0.53 4.82 -11.97
CA GLU A 120 -0.17 3.54 -11.90
C GLU A 120 -0.08 2.93 -10.49
N ALA A 121 -1.08 2.14 -10.11
CA ALA A 121 -1.24 1.62 -8.74
C ALA A 121 -0.10 0.67 -8.29
N GLY A 122 0.60 0.04 -9.22
CA GLY A 122 1.74 -0.85 -8.97
C GLY A 122 3.08 -0.13 -8.88
N CYS A 123 3.16 1.20 -9.04
CA CYS A 123 4.39 1.94 -8.74
C CYS A 123 4.76 1.71 -7.27
N THR A 124 6.04 1.44 -6.98
CA THR A 124 6.50 1.42 -5.59
C THR A 124 6.44 2.83 -5.02
N ASN A 125 6.23 2.95 -3.71
CA ASN A 125 6.10 4.24 -3.06
C ASN A 125 7.31 5.15 -3.33
N ILE A 126 8.51 4.60 -3.16
CA ILE A 126 9.77 5.35 -3.35
C ILE A 126 9.97 5.81 -4.81
N SER A 127 9.45 5.06 -5.79
CA SER A 127 9.66 5.37 -7.21
C SER A 127 9.06 6.72 -7.62
N ILE A 128 8.03 7.20 -6.91
CA ILE A 128 7.50 8.55 -7.15
C ILE A 128 8.53 9.60 -6.78
N SER A 129 9.10 9.49 -5.57
CA SER A 129 10.12 10.40 -5.07
C SER A 129 11.37 10.38 -5.98
N ASP A 130 11.82 9.20 -6.39
CA ASP A 130 12.95 9.05 -7.32
C ASP A 130 12.70 9.77 -8.65
N ALA A 131 11.47 9.68 -9.19
CA ALA A 131 11.10 10.30 -10.46
C ALA A 131 11.08 11.83 -10.42
N VAL A 132 10.96 12.45 -9.24
CA VAL A 132 10.87 13.90 -9.08
C VAL A 132 12.01 14.53 -8.27
N ALA A 133 12.96 13.72 -7.80
CA ALA A 133 14.07 14.16 -6.95
C ALA A 133 14.91 15.30 -7.57
N ALA A 134 15.12 15.26 -8.89
CA ALA A 134 15.85 16.30 -9.63
C ALA A 134 15.19 17.70 -9.56
N TYR A 135 13.91 17.76 -9.19
CA TYR A 135 13.15 19.00 -9.04
C TYR A 135 13.01 19.44 -7.57
N GLY A 136 13.71 18.77 -6.63
CA GLY A 136 13.61 19.09 -5.20
C GLY A 136 12.24 18.76 -4.61
N LEU A 137 11.54 17.77 -5.17
CA LEU A 137 10.24 17.29 -4.71
C LEU A 137 10.32 15.82 -4.28
N HIS A 138 9.36 15.37 -3.49
CA HIS A 138 9.17 13.96 -3.10
C HIS A 138 7.68 13.65 -2.85
N TYR A 139 7.31 12.37 -2.80
CA TYR A 139 6.03 11.92 -2.27
C TYR A 139 6.17 11.68 -0.76
N ALA A 140 5.34 12.33 0.05
CA ALA A 140 5.59 12.45 1.49
C ALA A 140 5.26 11.22 2.34
N PRO A 141 4.15 10.49 2.12
CA PRO A 141 3.90 9.26 2.87
C PRO A 141 5.04 8.26 2.70
N ASP A 142 5.58 7.80 3.81
CA ASP A 142 6.85 7.07 3.87
C ASP A 142 6.76 5.80 4.74
N PRO A 143 5.83 4.87 4.45
CA PRO A 143 5.73 3.62 5.20
C PRO A 143 7.09 2.91 5.22
N SER A 144 7.41 2.18 6.30
CA SER A 144 8.72 1.51 6.43
C SER A 144 9.00 0.52 5.28
N SER A 145 7.95 0.05 4.60
CA SER A 145 8.02 -0.81 3.41
C SER A 145 8.12 -0.04 2.08
N GLN A 146 8.35 1.27 2.06
CA GLN A 146 8.31 2.15 0.87
C GLN A 146 9.18 1.69 -0.33
N GLY A 147 10.24 0.93 -0.08
CA GLY A 147 11.06 0.31 -1.14
C GLY A 147 10.35 -0.81 -1.90
N VAL A 148 9.22 -1.32 -1.36
CA VAL A 148 8.50 -2.50 -1.86
C VAL A 148 7.00 -2.23 -2.00
N CYS A 149 6.37 -1.55 -1.03
CA CYS A 149 4.94 -1.30 -1.06
C CYS A 149 4.55 -0.42 -2.26
N THR A 150 3.36 -0.67 -2.79
CA THR A 150 2.86 -0.03 -4.00
C THR A 150 1.81 1.02 -3.68
N ILE A 151 1.67 2.03 -4.54
CA ILE A 151 0.73 3.15 -4.35
C ILE A 151 -0.71 2.68 -4.17
N GLY A 152 -1.18 1.71 -4.94
CA GLY A 152 -2.52 1.14 -4.78
C GLY A 152 -2.72 0.47 -3.43
N GLY A 153 -1.68 -0.16 -2.88
CA GLY A 153 -1.69 -0.74 -1.53
C GLY A 153 -1.69 0.35 -0.45
N ASN A 154 -0.87 1.37 -0.62
CA ASN A 154 -0.85 2.52 0.29
C ASN A 154 -2.21 3.23 0.33
N ILE A 155 -2.89 3.35 -0.81
CA ILE A 155 -4.26 3.88 -0.89
C ILE A 155 -5.25 2.94 -0.20
N ALA A 156 -5.18 1.64 -0.45
CA ALA A 156 -6.07 0.66 0.17
C ALA A 156 -5.97 0.69 1.70
N GLU A 157 -4.77 0.86 2.25
CA GLU A 157 -4.50 0.82 3.70
C GLU A 157 -4.44 2.21 4.36
N ASN A 158 -4.63 3.29 3.59
CA ASN A 158 -4.36 4.66 4.04
C ASN A 158 -2.98 4.80 4.73
N ALA A 159 -1.94 4.29 4.08
CA ALA A 159 -0.63 4.14 4.69
C ALA A 159 -0.06 5.48 5.19
N GLY A 160 0.51 5.44 6.39
CA GLY A 160 1.33 6.50 6.96
C GLY A 160 2.81 6.15 6.91
N GLY A 161 3.54 6.59 7.91
CA GLY A 161 4.97 6.37 8.10
C GLY A 161 5.49 7.23 9.25
N PRO A 162 6.79 7.19 9.55
CA PRO A 162 7.40 7.99 10.60
C PRO A 162 7.09 9.49 10.48
N HIS A 163 6.98 10.00 9.24
CA HIS A 163 6.76 11.42 9.00
C HIS A 163 5.29 11.86 8.98
N THR A 164 4.35 10.96 9.33
CA THR A 164 2.92 11.27 9.32
C THR A 164 2.52 12.37 10.29
N LEU A 165 3.32 12.63 11.33
CA LEU A 165 3.01 13.67 12.33
C LEU A 165 2.95 15.06 11.68
N LYS A 166 3.90 15.36 10.79
CA LYS A 166 3.95 16.65 10.08
C LYS A 166 3.24 16.62 8.73
N TYR A 167 3.33 15.52 8.00
CA TYR A 167 2.83 15.46 6.61
C TYR A 167 1.50 14.75 6.44
N GLY A 168 0.97 14.08 7.47
CA GLY A 168 -0.23 13.25 7.35
C GLY A 168 0.02 11.92 6.63
N VAL A 169 -1.07 11.23 6.31
CA VAL A 169 -1.08 9.89 5.70
C VAL A 169 -1.55 9.96 4.25
N THR A 170 -1.59 8.81 3.56
CA THR A 170 -1.92 8.70 2.13
C THR A 170 -3.17 9.50 1.71
N VAL A 171 -4.25 9.53 2.51
CA VAL A 171 -5.46 10.30 2.16
C VAL A 171 -5.21 11.80 1.97
N ASN A 172 -4.23 12.37 2.69
CA ASN A 172 -3.87 13.79 2.58
C ASN A 172 -3.16 14.12 1.25
N HIS A 173 -2.59 13.09 0.60
CA HIS A 173 -1.71 13.22 -0.56
C HIS A 173 -2.32 12.71 -1.86
N VAL A 174 -3.50 12.10 -1.83
CA VAL A 174 -4.20 11.61 -3.03
C VAL A 174 -5.36 12.55 -3.34
N THR A 175 -5.45 13.03 -4.58
CA THR A 175 -6.59 13.88 -5.00
C THR A 175 -7.40 13.32 -6.15
N GLY A 176 -6.95 12.24 -6.77
CA GLY A 176 -7.72 11.54 -7.78
C GLY A 176 -7.35 10.08 -7.89
N LEU A 177 -8.31 9.26 -8.29
CA LEU A 177 -8.18 7.81 -8.38
C LEU A 177 -8.95 7.28 -9.61
N THR A 178 -8.39 6.29 -10.29
CA THR A 178 -9.12 5.42 -11.21
C THR A 178 -9.35 4.08 -10.51
N LEU A 179 -10.62 3.70 -10.32
CA LEU A 179 -11.07 2.53 -9.57
C LEU A 179 -11.87 1.59 -10.47
N VAL A 180 -11.57 0.29 -10.44
CA VAL A 180 -12.40 -0.76 -11.04
C VAL A 180 -13.30 -1.34 -9.95
N ARG A 181 -14.61 -1.08 -10.04
CA ARG A 181 -15.60 -1.59 -9.07
C ARG A 181 -15.82 -3.10 -9.20
N PRO A 182 -16.47 -3.77 -8.23
CA PRO A 182 -16.84 -5.19 -8.34
C PRO A 182 -17.72 -5.55 -9.54
N SER A 183 -18.46 -4.58 -10.11
CA SER A 183 -19.19 -4.77 -11.38
C SER A 183 -18.28 -4.83 -12.61
N GLY A 184 -17.01 -4.42 -12.46
CA GLY A 184 -16.07 -4.21 -13.55
C GLY A 184 -16.20 -2.85 -14.23
N ASP A 185 -17.02 -1.94 -13.71
CA ASP A 185 -17.07 -0.56 -14.19
C ASP A 185 -15.85 0.22 -13.73
N VAL A 186 -15.32 1.05 -14.63
CA VAL A 186 -14.24 1.98 -14.32
C VAL A 186 -14.85 3.30 -13.85
N VAL A 187 -14.46 3.74 -12.65
CA VAL A 187 -14.87 5.01 -12.06
C VAL A 187 -13.64 5.88 -11.84
N ARG A 188 -13.74 7.15 -12.21
CA ARG A 188 -12.73 8.17 -11.90
C ARG A 188 -13.27 9.08 -10.82
N LEU A 189 -12.52 9.21 -9.73
CA LEU A 189 -12.86 10.03 -8.57
C LEU A 189 -11.84 11.15 -8.42
N GLY A 190 -12.30 12.33 -8.00
CA GLY A 190 -11.43 13.50 -7.81
C GLY A 190 -10.75 13.98 -9.09
N GLY A 191 -9.54 14.52 -8.97
CA GLY A 191 -8.76 15.03 -10.09
C GLY A 191 -7.58 15.89 -9.68
N MET A 192 -7.23 16.85 -10.53
CA MET A 192 -6.15 17.81 -10.30
C MET A 192 -6.57 18.98 -9.40
N ALA A 193 -7.88 19.21 -9.25
CA ALA A 193 -8.41 20.24 -8.37
C ALA A 193 -8.07 19.94 -6.90
N GLU A 194 -7.65 20.97 -6.16
CA GLU A 194 -7.34 20.83 -4.74
C GLU A 194 -8.59 20.63 -3.88
N GLU A 195 -9.66 21.36 -4.20
CA GLU A 195 -10.98 21.27 -3.57
C GLU A 195 -12.05 21.01 -4.64
N PRO A 196 -12.35 19.74 -4.96
CA PRO A 196 -13.41 19.42 -5.90
C PRO A 196 -14.79 19.67 -5.28
N SER A 197 -15.76 20.08 -6.10
CA SER A 197 -17.15 20.23 -5.67
C SER A 197 -17.81 18.87 -5.41
N GLY A 198 -18.63 18.77 -4.36
CA GLY A 198 -19.43 17.58 -4.05
C GLY A 198 -18.88 16.78 -2.89
N TYR A 199 -19.19 15.48 -2.86
CA TYR A 199 -18.72 14.57 -1.81
C TYR A 199 -17.26 14.16 -2.03
N ASP A 200 -16.51 14.05 -0.94
CA ASP A 200 -15.14 13.51 -0.98
C ASP A 200 -15.14 11.98 -1.11
N LEU A 201 -15.41 11.51 -2.34
CA LEU A 201 -15.38 10.09 -2.67
C LEU A 201 -13.95 9.54 -2.74
N VAL A 202 -12.94 10.40 -2.90
CA VAL A 202 -11.52 9.99 -2.81
C VAL A 202 -11.21 9.62 -1.36
N GLY A 203 -11.51 10.51 -0.41
CA GLY A 203 -11.34 10.26 1.02
C GLY A 203 -12.13 9.05 1.52
N LEU A 204 -13.33 8.81 0.98
CA LEU A 204 -14.10 7.59 1.27
C LEU A 204 -13.43 6.31 0.75
N THR A 205 -12.70 6.38 -0.36
CA THR A 205 -12.09 5.21 -1.02
C THR A 205 -10.74 4.84 -0.42
N VAL A 206 -9.96 5.84 0.02
CA VAL A 206 -8.67 5.62 0.70
C VAL A 206 -8.94 4.95 2.05
N GLY A 207 -8.23 3.85 2.35
CA GLY A 207 -8.47 3.04 3.54
C GLY A 207 -9.58 1.98 3.37
N SER A 208 -10.11 1.80 2.15
CA SER A 208 -11.16 0.78 1.90
C SER A 208 -10.64 -0.66 1.83
N GLU A 209 -9.34 -0.89 1.94
CA GLU A 209 -8.71 -2.23 1.89
C GLU A 209 -9.07 -3.02 0.61
N GLY A 210 -9.33 -2.29 -0.50
CA GLY A 210 -9.73 -2.88 -1.79
C GLY A 210 -11.18 -3.39 -1.84
N THR A 211 -11.99 -3.17 -0.79
CA THR A 211 -13.37 -3.67 -0.70
C THR A 211 -14.36 -2.91 -1.59
N PHE A 212 -14.04 -1.66 -1.96
CA PHE A 212 -14.83 -0.87 -2.92
C PHE A 212 -14.43 -1.08 -4.38
N GLY A 213 -13.28 -1.72 -4.62
CA GLY A 213 -12.74 -1.98 -5.95
C GLY A 213 -11.21 -1.96 -5.99
N ILE A 214 -10.67 -2.13 -7.18
CA ILE A 214 -9.22 -2.16 -7.44
C ILE A 214 -8.78 -0.79 -7.96
N VAL A 215 -7.94 -0.10 -7.19
CA VAL A 215 -7.29 1.14 -7.66
C VAL A 215 -6.27 0.77 -8.74
N THR A 216 -6.29 1.49 -9.85
CA THR A 216 -5.46 1.25 -11.03
C THR A 216 -4.55 2.42 -11.37
N GLU A 217 -5.00 3.64 -11.08
CA GLU A 217 -4.22 4.87 -11.24
C GLU A 217 -4.52 5.82 -10.06
N ALA A 218 -3.58 6.69 -9.72
CA ALA A 218 -3.74 7.71 -8.70
C ALA A 218 -3.08 9.03 -9.11
N ILE A 219 -3.70 10.14 -8.72
CA ILE A 219 -3.10 11.48 -8.76
C ILE A 219 -2.63 11.82 -7.35
N VAL A 220 -1.33 12.01 -7.18
CA VAL A 220 -0.68 12.29 -5.90
C VAL A 220 -0.16 13.73 -5.82
N LYS A 221 -0.06 14.27 -4.60
CA LYS A 221 0.63 15.50 -4.25
C LYS A 221 2.12 15.24 -4.06
N LEU A 222 2.93 16.21 -4.48
CA LEU A 222 4.37 16.23 -4.26
C LEU A 222 4.72 17.34 -3.27
N THR A 223 5.65 17.04 -2.38
CA THR A 223 6.10 17.92 -1.30
C THR A 223 7.53 18.37 -1.57
N PRO A 224 7.89 19.65 -1.34
CA PRO A 224 9.28 20.08 -1.39
C PRO A 224 10.16 19.30 -0.43
N VAL A 225 11.35 18.92 -0.87
CA VAL A 225 12.38 18.37 0.02
C VAL A 225 12.80 19.47 1.01
N PRO A 226 12.84 19.21 2.33
CA PRO A 226 13.25 20.20 3.32
C PRO A 226 14.70 20.65 3.11
N ALA A 227 15.01 21.91 3.46
CA ALA A 227 16.34 22.47 3.26
C ALA A 227 17.38 21.86 4.23
N ALA A 228 16.94 21.46 5.42
CA ALA A 228 17.74 20.74 6.40
C ALA A 228 16.88 19.73 7.17
N VAL A 229 17.53 18.65 7.60
CA VAL A 229 16.97 17.65 8.52
C VAL A 229 17.94 17.50 9.70
N ARG A 230 17.41 17.39 10.92
CA ARG A 230 18.16 17.13 12.15
C ARG A 230 17.45 16.06 12.96
N THR A 231 18.19 15.00 13.26
CA THR A 231 17.72 13.89 14.09
C THR A 231 18.41 13.94 15.44
N LEU A 232 17.64 13.76 16.52
CA LEU A 232 18.08 13.73 17.90
C LEU A 232 17.68 12.39 18.52
N LEU A 233 18.58 11.79 19.28
CA LEU A 233 18.28 10.63 20.12
C LEU A 233 18.25 11.07 21.58
N VAL A 234 17.12 10.88 22.26
CA VAL A 234 16.93 11.28 23.66
C VAL A 234 16.64 10.05 24.50
N VAL A 235 17.44 9.86 25.55
CA VAL A 235 17.36 8.69 26.44
C VAL A 235 16.63 9.08 27.72
N PHE A 236 15.64 8.28 28.11
CA PHE A 236 14.84 8.49 29.31
C PHE A 236 14.96 7.31 30.27
N GLY A 237 14.95 7.60 31.57
CA GLY A 237 14.94 6.57 32.61
C GLY A 237 13.61 5.80 32.71
N THR A 238 12.51 6.37 32.20
CA THR A 238 11.18 5.73 32.18
C THR A 238 10.40 6.11 30.93
N VAL A 239 9.49 5.23 30.51
CA VAL A 239 8.50 5.51 29.44
C VAL A 239 7.67 6.75 29.77
N GLU A 240 7.23 6.90 31.02
CA GLU A 240 6.42 8.04 31.47
C GLU A 240 7.16 9.39 31.28
N ALA A 241 8.47 9.44 31.57
CA ALA A 241 9.27 10.63 31.35
C ALA A 241 9.41 10.98 29.86
N CYS A 242 9.60 9.96 29.01
CA CYS A 242 9.61 10.10 27.56
C CYS A 242 8.29 10.68 27.03
N THR A 243 7.15 10.08 27.41
CA THR A 243 5.82 10.53 26.95
C THR A 243 5.52 11.96 27.42
N ARG A 244 5.90 12.34 28.64
CA ARG A 244 5.77 13.74 29.09
C ARG A 244 6.61 14.71 28.26
N ALA A 245 7.78 14.30 27.78
CA ALA A 245 8.60 15.12 26.90
C ALA A 245 7.92 15.33 25.54
N VAL A 246 7.35 14.28 24.94
CA VAL A 246 6.54 14.38 23.71
C VAL A 246 5.41 15.40 23.87
N VAL A 247 4.64 15.32 24.94
CA VAL A 247 3.55 16.28 25.22
C VAL A 247 4.07 17.71 25.33
N LYS A 248 5.19 17.93 26.04
CA LYS A 248 5.79 19.27 26.18
C LYS A 248 6.27 19.85 24.86
N VAL A 249 6.88 19.02 23.99
CA VAL A 249 7.33 19.45 22.66
C VAL A 249 6.13 19.91 21.84
N LEU A 250 5.08 19.09 21.74
CA LEU A 250 3.89 19.44 20.96
C LEU A 250 3.16 20.66 21.55
N ALA A 251 3.04 20.75 22.89
CA ALA A 251 2.42 21.89 23.57
C ALA A 251 3.19 23.21 23.38
N SER A 252 4.47 23.16 23.00
CA SER A 252 5.25 24.36 22.68
C SER A 252 4.93 24.95 21.30
N GLY A 253 4.14 24.25 20.48
CA GLY A 253 3.80 24.63 19.11
C GLY A 253 4.81 24.16 18.06
N VAL A 254 5.91 23.49 18.48
CA VAL A 254 6.83 22.83 17.56
C VAL A 254 6.23 21.51 17.09
N ILE A 255 6.21 21.30 15.77
CA ILE A 255 5.76 20.04 15.14
C ILE A 255 6.99 19.39 14.49
N PRO A 256 7.65 18.44 15.18
CA PRO A 256 8.69 17.61 14.56
C PRO A 256 8.11 16.80 13.41
N CYS A 257 8.92 16.42 12.41
CA CYS A 257 8.45 15.51 11.37
C CYS A 257 8.28 14.09 11.90
N ALA A 258 9.12 13.64 12.84
CA ALA A 258 9.00 12.34 13.48
C ALA A 258 9.24 12.39 15.00
N LEU A 259 8.49 11.54 15.73
CA LEU A 259 8.63 11.31 17.18
C LEU A 259 8.41 9.82 17.47
N GLU A 260 9.48 9.03 17.38
CA GLU A 260 9.43 7.57 17.49
C GLU A 260 9.98 7.10 18.84
N MET A 261 9.15 6.42 19.63
CA MET A 261 9.52 5.90 20.95
C MET A 261 9.76 4.39 20.91
N ILE A 262 10.88 3.96 21.48
CA ILE A 262 11.19 2.55 21.71
C ILE A 262 11.26 2.33 23.23
N ASP A 263 10.48 1.39 23.74
CA ASP A 263 10.51 1.02 25.14
C ASP A 263 11.70 0.10 25.46
N ARG A 264 11.95 -0.14 26.75
CA ARG A 264 13.04 -1.01 27.18
C ARG A 264 12.93 -2.44 26.62
N THR A 265 11.73 -2.99 26.51
CA THR A 265 11.52 -4.38 26.07
C THR A 265 12.00 -4.56 24.64
N ILE A 266 11.56 -3.69 23.74
CA ILE A 266 11.97 -3.71 22.34
C ILE A 266 13.44 -3.30 22.19
N LEU A 267 13.90 -2.30 22.96
CA LEU A 267 15.30 -1.87 22.95
C LEU A 267 16.26 -3.02 23.28
N MET A 268 15.95 -3.82 24.31
CA MET A 268 16.78 -4.99 24.64
C MET A 268 16.74 -6.03 23.51
N ALA A 269 15.58 -6.30 22.92
CA ALA A 269 15.45 -7.26 21.84
C ALA A 269 16.26 -6.84 20.59
N ILE A 270 16.20 -5.57 20.19
CA ILE A 270 16.97 -5.08 19.04
C ILE A 270 18.47 -5.02 19.35
N GLU A 271 18.88 -4.70 20.58
CA GLU A 271 20.29 -4.70 20.97
C GLU A 271 20.88 -6.11 21.03
N ASP A 272 20.13 -7.09 21.53
CA ASP A 272 20.57 -8.49 21.56
C ASP A 272 20.67 -9.08 20.14
N ALA A 273 19.78 -8.67 19.23
CA ALA A 273 19.78 -9.16 17.85
C ALA A 273 20.80 -8.45 16.95
N PHE A 274 20.92 -7.12 17.05
CA PHE A 274 21.59 -6.29 16.05
C PHE A 274 22.72 -5.41 16.60
N HIS A 275 22.82 -5.22 17.92
CA HIS A 275 23.89 -4.46 18.58
C HIS A 275 24.05 -3.02 18.06
N PHE A 276 22.94 -2.26 17.97
CA PHE A 276 22.96 -0.87 17.48
C PHE A 276 23.66 0.11 18.43
N GLY A 277 23.92 -0.29 19.68
CA GLY A 277 24.63 0.52 20.67
C GLY A 277 23.73 1.39 21.54
N PHE A 278 22.43 1.09 21.62
CA PHE A 278 21.52 1.77 22.54
C PHE A 278 21.87 1.48 24.02
N PRO A 279 21.68 2.44 24.94
CA PRO A 279 21.93 2.22 26.36
C PRO A 279 20.96 1.18 26.94
N ARG A 280 21.49 0.05 27.42
CA ARG A 280 20.68 -1.08 27.92
C ARG A 280 19.94 -0.76 29.23
N GLU A 281 20.38 0.26 29.96
CA GLU A 281 19.76 0.76 31.18
C GLU A 281 18.62 1.75 30.90
N ALA A 282 18.41 2.18 29.66
CA ALA A 282 17.34 3.09 29.28
C ALA A 282 15.97 2.49 29.60
N GLY A 283 15.08 3.32 30.16
CA GLY A 283 13.66 2.97 30.30
C GLY A 283 12.88 3.18 29.01
N ALA A 284 13.31 4.15 28.20
CA ALA A 284 12.83 4.41 26.84
C ALA A 284 13.85 5.25 26.07
N VAL A 285 13.80 5.17 24.75
CA VAL A 285 14.53 6.05 23.83
C VAL A 285 13.53 6.71 22.88
N LEU A 286 13.72 8.01 22.65
CA LEU A 286 12.93 8.81 21.72
C LEU A 286 13.84 9.28 20.58
N THR A 287 13.49 8.92 19.35
CA THR A 287 14.07 9.53 18.15
C THR A 287 13.19 10.69 17.75
N VAL A 288 13.77 11.89 17.69
CA VAL A 288 13.09 13.12 17.28
C VAL A 288 13.71 13.59 15.98
N GLU A 289 12.91 13.81 14.96
CA GLU A 289 13.38 14.43 13.72
C GLU A 289 12.67 15.75 13.47
N ILE A 290 13.45 16.76 13.10
CA ILE A 290 12.99 18.10 12.76
C ILE A 290 13.55 18.47 11.40
N ASP A 291 12.70 19.04 10.56
CA ASP A 291 13.01 19.42 9.19
C ASP A 291 12.47 20.82 8.86
N GLY A 292 13.20 21.57 8.02
CA GLY A 292 12.87 22.95 7.66
C GLY A 292 13.95 23.66 6.86
#